data_AF-A0A7V2LKC3-F1
#
_entry.id   AF-A0A7V2LKC3-F1
#
_cell.length_a   1.000
_cell.length_b   1.000
_cell.length_c   1.000
_cell.angle_alpha   90.00
_cell.angle_beta   90.00
_cell.angle_gamma   90.00
#
_symmetry.space_group_name_H-M   'P 1'
#
loop_
_entity.id
_entity.type
_entity.pdbx_description
1 polymer ?
#
loop_
_entity_poly.entity_id
_entity_poly.type
_entity_poly.pdbx_seq_one_letter_code
_entity_poly.pdbx_strand_id
1 'polypeptide(L)'
;MEETRTIDPLTAKYDAEQDVLYLLFTDKAKEAVAEEVGDEVFVRFDAKTRRIVGMEFLNFQERIIGMFGPELIYEGVILPGTLSPLVQERLSPSLLREPMAEYSTENNSERSDIEDNLQS
;
A
#
# COMPACT_ATOMS: atom_id res chain seq x y z
N MET A 1 -27.24 -21.40 9.71
CA MET A 1 -27.01 -19.97 9.46
C MET A 1 -25.62 -19.67 10.01
N GLU A 2 -24.66 -19.35 9.16
CA GLU A 2 -23.35 -18.86 9.64
C GLU A 2 -23.57 -17.44 10.18
N GLU A 3 -23.33 -17.29 11.48
CA GLU A 3 -23.40 -16.01 12.16
C GLU A 3 -22.08 -15.29 11.88
N THR A 4 -22.07 -14.42 10.87
CA THR A 4 -20.89 -13.58 10.58
C THR A 4 -20.70 -12.61 11.74
N ARG A 5 -19.78 -12.94 12.65
CA ARG A 5 -19.43 -12.06 13.77
C ARG A 5 -18.40 -11.05 13.30
N THR A 6 -18.68 -9.78 13.54
CA THR A 6 -17.67 -8.72 13.44
C THR A 6 -16.63 -8.99 14.51
N ILE A 7 -15.44 -9.43 14.09
CA ILE A 7 -14.29 -9.61 14.96
C ILE A 7 -13.73 -8.25 15.34
N ASP A 8 -13.19 -8.16 16.56
CA ASP A 8 -12.31 -7.07 17.01
C ASP A 8 -11.22 -6.82 15.94
N PRO A 9 -10.65 -5.60 15.86
CA PRO A 9 -9.66 -5.28 14.83
C PRO A 9 -8.50 -6.29 14.83
N LEU A 10 -8.25 -6.89 13.66
CA LEU A 10 -7.09 -7.72 13.41
C LEU A 10 -5.89 -6.83 13.10
N THR A 11 -4.86 -6.89 13.94
CA THR A 11 -3.58 -6.24 13.70
C THR A 11 -2.52 -7.30 13.45
N ALA A 12 -1.77 -7.16 12.35
CA ALA A 12 -0.59 -7.98 12.08
C ALA A 12 0.67 -7.13 12.25
N LYS A 13 1.65 -7.64 12.99
CA LYS A 13 2.97 -7.02 13.15
C LYS A 13 4.04 -8.08 12.91
N TYR A 14 5.02 -7.76 12.08
CA TYR A 14 6.19 -8.60 11.88
C TYR A 14 7.40 -7.97 12.55
N ASP A 15 8.11 -8.73 13.37
CA ASP A 15 9.40 -8.39 13.94
C ASP A 15 10.48 -9.13 13.15
N ALA A 16 11.17 -8.41 12.26
CA ALA A 16 12.18 -8.97 11.38
C ALA A 16 13.50 -9.31 12.11
N GLU A 17 13.76 -8.73 13.28
CA GLU A 17 14.98 -9.03 14.03
C GLU A 17 14.88 -10.38 14.74
N GLN A 18 13.67 -10.72 15.19
CA GLN A 18 13.38 -11.98 15.89
C GLN A 18 12.73 -13.04 14.98
N ASP A 19 12.43 -12.70 13.72
CA ASP A 19 11.63 -13.52 12.80
C ASP A 19 10.30 -14.01 13.39
N VAL A 20 9.49 -13.06 13.89
CA VAL A 20 8.20 -13.35 14.54
C VAL A 20 7.05 -12.58 13.90
N LEU A 21 6.01 -13.31 13.49
CA LEU A 21 4.73 -12.73 13.11
C LEU A 21 3.77 -12.74 14.30
N TYR A 22 3.29 -11.57 14.69
CA TYR A 22 2.24 -11.36 15.67
C TYR A 22 0.91 -11.11 14.96
N LEU A 23 -0.11 -11.91 15.29
CA LEU A 23 -1.52 -11.61 14.97
C LEU A 23 -2.23 -11.23 16.27
N LEU A 24 -2.82 -10.05 16.32
CA LEU A 24 -3.53 -9.53 17.49
C LEU A 24 -5.00 -9.34 17.15
N PHE A 25 -5.88 -9.89 17.99
CA PHE A 25 -7.34 -9.86 17.80
C PHE A 25 -8.01 -8.93 18.83
N THR A 26 -7.32 -7.88 19.25
CA THR A 26 -7.78 -6.95 20.28
C THR A 26 -7.17 -5.58 20.04
N ASP A 27 -7.94 -4.52 20.26
CA ASP A 27 -7.51 -3.11 20.16
C ASP A 27 -6.70 -2.64 21.38
N LYS A 28 -6.79 -3.38 22.49
CA LYS A 28 -6.19 -3.05 23.77
C LYS A 28 -5.26 -4.14 24.25
N ALA A 29 -4.19 -3.73 24.92
CA ALA A 29 -3.37 -4.63 25.71
C ALA A 29 -4.25 -5.31 26.78
N LYS A 30 -4.21 -6.64 26.79
CA LYS A 30 -4.93 -7.49 27.75
C LYS A 30 -3.94 -8.40 28.45
N GLU A 31 -4.18 -8.67 29.71
CA GLU A 31 -3.47 -9.72 30.43
C GLU A 31 -3.84 -11.06 29.77
N ALA A 32 -2.82 -11.79 29.33
CA ALA A 32 -3.01 -13.00 28.54
C ALA A 32 -2.04 -14.09 28.97
N VAL A 33 -2.54 -15.32 28.95
CA VAL A 33 -1.75 -16.54 29.12
C VAL A 33 -1.36 -17.04 27.74
N ALA A 34 -0.07 -17.29 27.52
CA ALA A 34 0.43 -17.89 26.29
C ALA A 34 0.52 -19.41 26.45
N GLU A 35 0.02 -20.14 25.46
CA GLU A 35 0.18 -21.59 25.36
C GLU A 35 0.79 -21.93 24.00
N GLU A 36 1.77 -22.82 24.00
CA GLU A 36 2.34 -23.38 22.77
C GLU A 36 1.38 -24.44 22.22
N VAL A 37 0.95 -24.27 20.98
CA VAL A 37 0.03 -25.21 20.31
C VAL A 37 0.73 -26.15 19.34
N GLY A 38 2.05 -26.04 19.23
CA GLY A 38 2.91 -26.85 18.37
C GLY A 38 3.54 -26.04 17.25
N ASP A 39 4.60 -26.61 16.67
CA ASP A 39 5.38 -26.02 15.58
C ASP A 39 5.74 -24.55 15.85
N GLU A 40 6.21 -24.23 17.05
CA GLU A 40 6.67 -22.89 17.42
C GLU A 40 5.60 -21.79 17.24
N VAL A 41 4.32 -22.19 17.31
CA VAL A 41 3.16 -21.30 17.34
C VAL A 41 2.66 -21.17 18.76
N PHE A 42 2.51 -19.93 19.21
CA PHE A 42 1.94 -19.60 20.51
C PHE A 42 0.58 -18.95 20.33
N VAL A 43 -0.40 -19.40 21.12
CA VAL A 43 -1.72 -18.78 21.19
C VAL A 43 -1.85 -18.07 22.52
N ARG A 44 -2.27 -16.80 22.48
CA ARG A 44 -2.53 -15.98 23.66
C ARG A 44 -4.02 -15.98 23.97
N PHE A 45 -4.37 -16.34 25.19
CA PHE A 45 -5.74 -16.34 25.70
C PHE A 45 -5.95 -15.26 26.75
N ASP A 46 -7.06 -14.53 26.67
CA ASP A 46 -7.51 -13.65 27.75
C ASP A 46 -7.67 -14.46 29.05
N ALA A 47 -7.01 -14.03 30.11
CA ALA A 47 -6.92 -14.82 31.35
C ALA A 47 -8.28 -15.10 32.01
N LYS A 48 -9.28 -14.23 31.77
CA LYS A 48 -10.60 -14.32 32.41
C LYS A 48 -11.59 -15.11 31.56
N THR A 49 -11.66 -14.80 30.27
CA THR A 49 -12.67 -15.32 29.35
C THR A 49 -12.19 -16.51 28.54
N ARG A 50 -10.88 -16.79 28.55
CA ARG A 50 -10.22 -17.84 27.75
C ARG A 50 -10.46 -17.70 26.24
N ARG A 51 -10.79 -16.49 25.77
CA ARG A 51 -10.89 -16.18 24.35
C ARG A 51 -9.49 -15.93 23.79
N ILE A 52 -9.27 -16.31 22.53
CA ILE A 52 -8.04 -16.01 21.81
C ILE A 52 -7.95 -14.49 21.63
N VAL A 53 -6.83 -13.91 22.02
CA VAL A 53 -6.54 -12.46 21.88
C VAL A 53 -5.30 -12.19 21.04
N GLY A 54 -4.48 -13.22 20.78
CA GLY A 54 -3.37 -13.10 19.84
C GLY A 54 -2.73 -14.44 19.50
N MET A 55 -1.86 -14.43 18.51
CA MET A 55 -1.02 -15.54 18.09
C MET A 55 0.37 -15.03 17.73
N GLU A 56 1.38 -15.87 17.96
CA GLU A 56 2.77 -15.60 17.61
C GLU A 56 3.27 -16.79 16.80
N PHE A 57 3.86 -16.52 15.64
CA PHE A 57 4.50 -17.51 14.78
C PHE A 57 5.99 -17.20 14.78
N LEU A 58 6.78 -18.07 15.41
CA LEU A 58 8.24 -17.98 15.38
C LEU A 58 8.79 -18.55 14.07
N ASN A 59 10.00 -18.11 13.70
CA ASN A 59 10.70 -18.52 12.48
C ASN A 59 9.81 -18.35 11.24
N PHE A 60 9.04 -17.27 11.19
CA PHE A 60 7.97 -17.11 10.19
C PHE A 60 8.52 -17.04 8.77
N GLN A 61 9.55 -16.23 8.53
CA GLN A 61 10.21 -16.13 7.24
C GLN A 61 10.90 -17.43 6.86
N GLU A 62 11.59 -18.11 7.79
CA GLU A 62 12.18 -19.42 7.52
C GLU A 62 11.11 -20.43 7.09
N ARG A 63 9.94 -20.44 7.73
CA ARG A 63 8.80 -21.31 7.36
C ARG A 63 8.31 -21.03 5.96
N ILE A 64 8.12 -19.74 5.60
CA ILE A 64 7.68 -19.36 4.26
C ILE A 64 8.71 -19.82 3.22
N ILE A 65 10.01 -19.59 3.46
CA ILE A 65 11.07 -20.05 2.57
C ILE A 65 11.11 -21.58 2.48
N GLY A 66 10.95 -22.29 3.59
CA GLY A 66 10.90 -23.75 3.62
C GLY A 66 9.72 -24.33 2.84
N MET A 67 8.57 -23.65 2.87
CA MET A 67 7.35 -24.09 2.16
C MET A 67 7.38 -23.77 0.66
N PHE A 68 7.88 -22.60 0.28
CA PHE A 68 7.76 -22.09 -1.09
C PHE A 68 9.10 -22.02 -1.85
N GLY A 69 10.21 -22.27 -1.17
CA GLY A 69 11.56 -22.10 -1.68
C GLY A 69 12.09 -20.67 -1.52
N PRO A 70 13.42 -20.48 -1.64
CA PRO A 70 14.05 -19.16 -1.53
C PRO A 70 13.76 -18.24 -2.73
N GLU A 71 13.23 -18.80 -3.83
CA GLU A 71 12.90 -18.09 -5.06
C GLU A 71 11.57 -17.33 -4.96
N LEU A 72 10.88 -17.35 -3.81
CA LEU A 72 9.65 -16.59 -3.58
C LEU A 72 9.96 -15.08 -3.52
N ILE A 73 10.14 -14.48 -4.68
CA ILE A 73 10.36 -13.05 -4.85
C ILE A 73 9.00 -12.40 -5.13
N TYR A 74 8.58 -11.47 -4.27
CA TYR A 74 7.47 -10.58 -4.61
C TYR A 74 7.93 -9.59 -5.68
N GLU A 75 7.67 -9.91 -6.95
CA GLU A 75 8.02 -9.04 -8.09
C GLU A 75 7.07 -7.83 -8.27
N GLY A 76 6.13 -7.62 -7.34
CA GLY A 76 5.21 -6.49 -7.41
C GLY A 76 4.32 -6.53 -8.64
N VAL A 77 3.48 -7.58 -8.77
CA VAL A 77 2.47 -7.61 -9.82
C VAL A 77 1.57 -6.38 -9.65
N ILE A 78 1.72 -5.40 -10.54
CA ILE A 78 0.68 -4.40 -10.77
C ILE A 78 -0.51 -5.20 -11.29
N LEU A 79 -1.51 -5.41 -10.44
CA LEU A 79 -2.77 -6.00 -10.87
C LEU A 79 -3.31 -5.12 -12.02
N PRO A 80 -3.54 -5.69 -13.23
CA PRO A 80 -4.16 -4.93 -14.29
C PRO A 80 -5.57 -4.53 -13.84
N GLY A 81 -5.74 -3.27 -13.48
CA GLY A 81 -7.01 -2.73 -12.96
C GLY A 81 -6.88 -1.58 -11.96
N THR A 82 -5.73 -1.45 -11.29
CA THR A 82 -5.51 -0.34 -10.35
C THR A 82 -4.47 0.60 -10.92
N LEU A 83 -4.87 1.45 -11.87
CA LEU A 83 -4.00 2.52 -12.37
C LEU A 83 -3.61 3.41 -11.19
N SER A 84 -2.31 3.60 -10.97
CA SER A 84 -1.83 4.55 -9.96
C SER A 84 -2.40 5.95 -10.25
N PRO A 85 -2.62 6.80 -9.23
CA PRO A 85 -3.16 8.14 -9.43
C PRO A 85 -2.38 8.97 -10.46
N LEU A 86 -1.05 8.77 -10.51
CA LEU A 86 -0.14 9.37 -11.50
C LEU A 86 -0.39 8.93 -12.95
N VAL A 87 -0.86 7.70 -13.16
CA VAL A 87 -1.22 7.20 -14.51
C VAL A 87 -2.63 7.65 -14.88
N GLN A 88 -3.55 7.77 -13.92
CA GLN A 88 -4.88 8.35 -14.16
C GLN A 88 -4.80 9.82 -14.58
N GLU A 89 -3.93 10.61 -13.95
CA GLU A 89 -3.70 12.02 -14.28
C GLU A 89 -3.17 12.21 -15.72
N ARG A 90 -2.23 11.35 -16.15
CA ARG A 90 -1.64 11.38 -17.49
C ARG A 90 -2.56 10.92 -18.61
N LEU A 91 -3.65 10.21 -18.30
CA LEU A 91 -4.64 9.73 -19.26
C LEU A 91 -5.88 10.64 -19.36
N SER A 92 -5.87 11.77 -18.65
CA SER A 92 -6.89 12.81 -18.78
C SER A 92 -6.90 13.36 -20.21
N PRO A 93 -8.05 13.41 -20.92
CA PRO A 93 -8.11 13.82 -22.33
C PRO A 93 -7.68 15.27 -22.62
N SER A 94 -7.47 16.09 -21.59
CA SER A 94 -7.03 17.48 -21.70
C SER A 94 -5.61 17.64 -22.26
N LEU A 95 -4.79 16.58 -22.29
CA LEU A 95 -3.41 16.63 -22.78
C LEU A 95 -3.17 15.89 -24.11
N LEU A 96 -4.20 15.26 -24.70
CA LEU A 96 -4.11 14.57 -25.99
C LEU A 96 -4.58 15.46 -27.15
N ARG A 97 -3.97 16.64 -27.31
CA ARG A 97 -3.97 17.35 -28.60
C ARG A 97 -2.52 17.57 -29.02
N GLU A 98 -2.00 16.66 -29.83
CA GLU A 98 -0.86 16.93 -30.70
C GLU A 98 -1.30 16.86 -32.18
N PRO A 99 -0.43 17.14 -33.16
CA PRO A 99 -0.14 18.47 -33.64
C PRO A 99 -0.49 18.58 -35.14
N MET A 100 -1.07 19.68 -35.60
CA MET A 100 -1.25 19.90 -37.05
C MET A 100 -0.25 20.93 -37.53
N ALA A 101 0.70 20.43 -38.33
CA ALA A 101 1.74 21.18 -39.01
C ALA A 101 1.21 21.93 -40.23
N GLU A 102 1.94 23.00 -40.55
CA GLU A 102 2.09 23.72 -41.83
C GLU A 102 0.90 24.52 -42.37
N TYR A 103 1.09 25.82 -42.60
CA TYR A 103 1.49 26.37 -43.91
C TYR A 103 1.88 27.86 -43.77
N SER A 104 2.95 28.25 -44.44
CA SER A 104 3.46 29.63 -44.55
C SER A 104 2.56 30.49 -45.44
N THR A 105 2.33 31.75 -45.07
CA THR A 105 2.19 32.87 -46.02
C THR A 105 2.55 34.20 -45.36
N GLU A 106 3.65 34.77 -45.86
CA GLU A 106 3.83 36.16 -46.30
C GLU A 106 3.12 37.33 -45.59
N ASN A 107 3.97 38.31 -45.27
CA ASN A 107 3.84 39.74 -45.57
C ASN A 107 2.98 40.66 -44.69
N ASN A 108 3.75 41.66 -44.21
CA ASN A 108 3.50 43.08 -44.24
C ASN A 108 2.65 43.73 -43.13
N SER A 109 3.33 44.68 -42.50
CA SER A 109 2.87 46.04 -42.19
C SER A 109 1.53 46.17 -41.49
N GLU A 110 1.53 46.73 -40.29
CA GLU A 110 1.20 48.14 -40.11
C GLU A 110 1.20 48.51 -38.62
N ARG A 111 1.79 49.68 -38.36
CA ARG A 111 1.36 50.69 -37.36
C ARG A 111 1.59 50.31 -35.89
N SER A 112 2.59 50.93 -35.27
CA SER A 112 2.54 52.31 -34.76
C SER A 112 1.53 52.43 -33.62
N ASP A 113 2.05 52.75 -32.45
CA ASP A 113 1.79 54.04 -31.80
C ASP A 113 2.34 53.95 -30.37
N ILE A 114 3.37 54.76 -30.09
CA ILE A 114 3.28 55.95 -29.21
C ILE A 114 3.63 55.51 -27.77
N GLU A 115 4.86 55.81 -27.33
CA GLU A 115 5.19 56.97 -26.48
C GLU A 115 4.51 56.85 -25.11
N ASP A 116 5.08 57.16 -23.96
CA ASP A 116 6.28 57.86 -23.57
C ASP A 116 6.35 57.62 -22.05
N ASN A 117 7.54 57.57 -21.46
CA ASN A 117 8.01 58.64 -20.57
C ASN A 117 9.12 58.18 -19.61
N LEU A 118 10.28 58.78 -19.86
CA LEU A 118 11.11 59.52 -18.89
C LEU A 118 11.50 58.82 -17.58
N GLN A 119 12.72 58.26 -17.56
CA GLN A 119 13.84 58.53 -16.62
C GLN A 119 15.11 58.01 -17.34
N SER A 120 16.19 58.73 -17.66
CA SER A 120 16.81 59.97 -17.20
C SER A 120 17.72 60.54 -18.30
#